data_AF-A0A430HG02-F1
#
_entry.id   AF-A0A430HG02-F1
#
_cell.length_a   1.000
_cell.length_b   1.000
_cell.length_c   1.000
_cell.angle_alpha   90.00
_cell.angle_beta   90.00
_cell.angle_gamma   90.00
#
_symmetry.space_group_name_H-M   'P 1'
#
loop_
_entity.id
_entity.type
_entity.pdbx_description
1 polymer ?
#
loop_
_entity_poly.entity_id
_entity_poly.type
_entity_poly.pdbx_seq_one_letter_code
_entity_poly.pdbx_strand_id
1 'polypeptide(L)' 'MKKLSLICALLLLAACGSDTHTSSPPDVPTPPPPPPGPVADAFYTTVKTTVAAMPDDSEAVNIDAIAGTAPEDSEPSPL' A
#
# COMPACT_ATOMS: atom_id res chain seq x y z
N MET A 1 -37.46 -21.20 59.11
CA MET A 1 -37.46 -22.23 58.03
C MET A 1 -37.30 -21.64 56.62
N LYS A 2 -38.00 -20.56 56.21
CA LYS A 2 -37.90 -20.01 54.84
C LYS A 2 -36.55 -19.35 54.46
N LYS A 3 -35.80 -18.82 55.44
CA LYS A 3 -34.54 -18.10 55.18
C LYS A 3 -33.39 -19.02 54.73
N LEU A 4 -33.41 -20.28 55.15
CA LEU A 4 -32.40 -21.28 54.79
C LEU A 4 -32.57 -21.75 53.34
N SER A 5 -33.81 -21.88 52.87
CA SER A 5 -34.12 -22.27 51.49
C SER A 5 -33.62 -21.25 50.45
N LEU A 6 -33.68 -19.95 50.78
CA LEU A 6 -33.21 -18.89 49.89
C LEU A 6 -31.68 -18.92 49.75
N ILE A 7 -30.96 -19.17 50.85
CA ILE A 7 -29.49 -19.27 50.84
C ILE A 7 -29.02 -20.47 50.02
N CYS A 8 -29.66 -21.63 50.16
CA CYS A 8 -29.34 -22.80 49.34
C CYS A 8 -29.61 -22.57 47.84
N ALA A 9 -30.68 -21.84 47.50
CA ALA A 9 -30.97 -21.51 46.10
C ALA A 9 -29.91 -20.58 45.50
N LEU A 10 -29.43 -19.58 46.25
CA LEU A 10 -28.36 -18.69 45.78
C LEU A 10 -27.02 -19.40 45.60
N LEU A 11 -26.69 -20.34 46.48
CA LEU A 11 -25.46 -21.16 46.36
C LEU A 11 -25.49 -22.06 45.13
N LEU A 12 -26.66 -22.59 44.76
CA LEU A 12 -26.82 -23.40 43.54
C LEU A 12 -26.70 -22.58 42.26
N LEU A 13 -27.12 -21.31 42.26
CA LEU A 13 -26.98 -20.41 41.10
C LEU A 13 -25.53 -19.95 40.87
N ALA A 14 -24.73 -19.78 41.93
CA ALA A 14 -23.32 -19.40 41.80
C ALA A 14 -22.41 -20.54 41.32
N ALA A 15 -22.87 -21.79 41.43
CA ALA A 15 -22.16 -22.98 40.96
C ALA A 15 -22.51 -23.38 39.52
N CYS A 16 -23.45 -22.67 38.87
CA CYS A 16 -23.61 -22.74 37.41
C CYS A 16 -22.48 -21.92 36.79
N GLY A 17 -21.28 -22.49 36.89
CA GLY A 17 -20.02 -21.95 36.42
C GLY A 17 -20.17 -21.56 34.97
N SER A 18 -20.03 -20.27 34.72
CA SER A 18 -19.73 -19.78 33.39
C SER A 18 -18.28 -20.18 33.13
N ASP A 19 -18.10 -21.34 32.49
CA ASP A 19 -16.83 -21.73 31.88
C ASP A 19 -16.50 -20.71 30.80
N THR A 20 -15.88 -19.60 31.19
CA THR A 20 -15.24 -18.70 30.25
C THR A 20 -13.94 -19.36 29.80
N HIS A 21 -14.05 -20.35 28.93
CA HIS A 21 -12.94 -20.78 28.11
C HIS A 21 -12.51 -19.58 27.26
N THR A 22 -11.52 -18.83 27.74
CA THR A 22 -10.81 -17.90 26.88
C THR A 22 -10.00 -18.77 25.93
N SER A 23 -10.54 -19.04 24.74
CA SER A 23 -9.75 -19.61 23.66
C SER A 23 -8.66 -18.60 23.34
N SER A 24 -7.41 -18.91 23.68
CA SER A 24 -6.28 -18.14 23.18
C SER A 24 -6.39 -18.12 21.65
N PRO A 25 -6.32 -16.93 21.01
CA PRO A 25 -6.28 -16.88 19.57
C PRO A 25 -5.12 -17.76 19.07
N PRO A 26 -5.30 -18.51 17.97
CA PRO A 26 -4.21 -19.30 17.41
C PRO A 26 -3.01 -18.39 17.14
N ASP A 27 -1.80 -18.90 17.36
CA ASP A 27 -0.57 -18.22 16.92
C ASP A 27 -0.68 -17.96 15.43
N VAL A 28 -0.88 -16.69 15.06
CA VAL A 28 -0.91 -16.27 13.66
C VAL A 28 0.55 -16.10 13.23
N PRO A 29 1.02 -16.83 12.21
CA PRO A 29 2.35 -16.61 11.67
C PRO A 29 2.50 -15.15 11.26
N THR A 30 3.60 -14.53 11.67
CA THR A 30 3.92 -13.17 11.22
C THR A 30 4.04 -13.19 9.69
N PRO A 31 3.35 -12.30 8.96
CA PRO A 31 3.51 -12.20 7.52
C PRO A 31 4.99 -11.99 7.16
N PRO A 32 5.48 -12.59 6.06
CA PRO A 32 6.82 -12.29 5.59
C PRO A 32 6.95 -10.78 5.30
N PRO A 33 8.14 -10.19 5.47
CA PRO A 33 8.35 -8.80 5.15
C PRO A 33 8.04 -8.56 3.66
N PRO A 34 7.52 -7.35 3.32
CA PRO A 34 7.27 -7.01 1.93
C PRO A 34 8.58 -7.08 1.13
N PRO A 35 8.51 -7.40 -0.18
CA PRO A 35 9.68 -7.38 -1.03
C PRO A 35 10.32 -5.98 -1.02
N PRO A 36 11.66 -5.88 -1.18
CA PRO A 36 12.32 -4.60 -1.36
C PRO A 36 11.64 -3.78 -2.45
N GLY A 37 11.30 -2.54 -2.14
CA GLY A 37 10.72 -1.62 -3.11
C GLY A 37 11.72 -1.27 -4.23
N PRO A 38 11.26 -0.64 -5.32
CA PRO A 38 12.13 -0.14 -6.37
C PRO A 38 13.24 0.74 -5.77
N VAL A 39 14.49 0.42 -6.09
CA VAL A 39 15.62 1.26 -5.69
C VAL A 39 15.67 2.43 -6.66
N ALA A 40 15.52 3.65 -6.15
CA ALA A 40 15.69 4.86 -6.96
C ALA A 40 17.14 4.93 -7.45
N ASP A 41 17.34 4.80 -8.77
CA ASP A 41 18.64 5.00 -9.39
C ASP A 41 18.91 6.49 -9.67
N ALA A 42 20.11 6.79 -10.19
CA ALA A 42 20.52 8.15 -10.50
C ALA A 42 19.65 8.80 -11.59
N PHE A 43 19.18 8.04 -12.57
CA PHE A 43 18.28 8.52 -13.62
C PHE A 43 16.91 8.88 -13.03
N TYR A 44 16.31 7.99 -12.24
CA TYR A 44 15.04 8.26 -11.55
C TYR A 44 15.15 9.49 -10.65
N THR A 45 16.24 9.61 -9.89
CA THR A 45 16.47 10.76 -9.01
C THR A 45 16.55 12.05 -9.81
N THR A 46 17.31 12.04 -10.92
CA THR A 46 17.46 13.19 -11.82
C THR A 46 16.11 13.62 -12.39
N VAL A 47 15.34 12.70 -12.96
CA VAL A 47 14.02 13.00 -13.53
C VAL A 47 13.10 13.57 -12.46
N LYS A 48 13.04 12.96 -11.28
CA LYS A 48 12.20 13.42 -10.17
C LYS A 48 12.56 14.84 -9.75
N THR A 49 13.85 15.16 -9.62
CA THR A 49 14.28 16.52 -9.27
C THR A 49 13.96 17.53 -10.37
N THR A 50 14.13 17.17 -11.63
CA THR A 50 13.81 18.05 -12.76
C THR A 50 12.33 18.37 -12.81
N VAL A 51 11.46 17.35 -12.66
CA VAL A 51 10.01 17.54 -12.64
C VAL A 51 9.57 18.37 -11.43
N ALA A 52 10.12 18.10 -10.25
CA ALA A 52 9.77 18.86 -9.04
C ALA A 52 10.21 20.34 -9.07
N ALA A 53 11.20 20.68 -9.91
CA ALA A 53 11.68 22.04 -10.10
C ALA A 53 10.97 22.78 -11.24
N MET A 54 10.12 22.10 -12.02
CA MET A 54 9.36 22.74 -13.09
C MET A 54 8.22 23.59 -12.51
N PRO A 55 8.06 24.85 -12.94
CA PRO A 55 6.87 25.64 -12.63
C PRO A 55 5.61 24.96 -13.15
N ASP A 56 4.53 24.91 -12.37
CA ASP A 56 3.24 24.32 -12.78
C ASP A 56 2.64 25.00 -14.02
N ASP A 57 2.97 26.26 -14.27
CA ASP A 57 2.51 27.03 -15.44
C ASP A 57 3.40 26.83 -16.69
N SER A 58 4.33 25.88 -16.66
CA SER A 58 5.20 25.56 -17.80
C SER A 58 4.49 24.62 -18.77
N GLU A 59 3.76 25.20 -19.72
CA GLU A 59 3.20 24.45 -20.84
C GLU A 59 4.30 23.85 -21.73
N ALA A 60 3.98 22.74 -22.39
CA ALA A 60 4.89 22.14 -23.37
C ALA A 60 5.22 23.17 -24.47
N VAL A 61 6.52 23.35 -24.75
CA VAL A 61 6.97 24.19 -25.86
C VAL A 61 6.34 23.71 -27.16
N ASN A 62 5.82 24.64 -27.96
CA ASN A 62 5.20 24.34 -29.24
C ASN A 62 6.22 23.64 -30.18
N ILE A 63 5.95 22.36 -30.46
CA ILE A 63 6.80 21.45 -31.24
C ILE A 63 6.53 21.56 -32.75
N ASP A 64 5.49 22.28 -33.19
CA ASP A 64 5.19 22.42 -34.62
C ASP A 64 6.31 23.16 -35.37
N ALA A 65 7.09 23.99 -34.68
CA ALA A 65 8.22 24.70 -35.28
C ALA A 65 9.46 23.82 -35.50
N ILE A 66 9.53 22.63 -34.90
CA ILE A 66 10.66 21.67 -35.00
C ILE A 66 10.34 20.44 -35.84
N ALA A 67 9.18 20.41 -36.51
CA ALA A 67 8.93 19.52 -37.64
C ALA A 67 9.83 19.94 -38.83
N GLY A 68 11.12 19.67 -38.72
CA GLY A 68 12.05 19.80 -39.83
C GLY A 68 11.63 18.80 -40.90
N THR A 69 11.21 19.30 -42.06
CA THR A 69 11.09 18.48 -43.25
C THR A 69 12.49 17.93 -43.54
N ALA A 70 12.69 16.63 -43.37
CA ALA A 70 13.95 16.00 -43.77
C ALA A 70 14.23 16.34 -45.25
N PRO A 71 15.50 16.47 -45.68
CA PRO A 71 15.80 16.56 -47.09
C PRO A 71 15.24 15.33 -47.80
N GLU A 72 14.35 15.54 -48.76
CA GLU A 72 13.75 14.48 -49.60
C GLU A 72 14.82 13.72 -50.42
N ASP A 73 16.05 14.22 -50.45
CA ASP A 73 17.20 13.70 -51.19
C ASP A 73 18.16 12.89 -50.27
N SER A 74 17.59 12.05 -49.41
CA SER A 74 18.36 11.14 -48.54
C SER A 74 18.53 9.74 -49.13
N GLU A 75 18.08 9.54 -50.38
CA GLU A 75 18.16 8.25 -51.06
C GLU A 75 19.58 8.02 -51.63
N PRO A 76 20.12 6.80 -51.53
CA PRO A 76 21.40 6.48 -52.15
C PRO A 76 21.27 6.51 -53.69
N SER A 77 22.20 7.18 -54.36
CA SER A 77 22.29 7.16 -55.82
C SER A 77 22.51 5.72 -56.32
N PRO A 78 21.86 5.30 -57.41
CA PRO A 78 22.18 4.05 -58.09
C PRO A 78 23.68 4.00 -58.45
N LEU A 79 24.27 2.81 -58.33
CA LEU A 79 25.66 2.52 -58.73
C LEU A 79 25.80 2.46 -60.26
#